data_AF-A0A2S1YSA0-F1
#
_entry.id   AF-A0A2S1YSA0-F1
#
_cell.length_a   1.000
_cell.length_b   1.000
_cell.length_c   1.000
_cell.angle_alpha   90.00
_cell.angle_beta   90.00
_cell.angle_gamma   90.00
#
_symmetry.space_group_name_H-M   'P 1'
#
loop_
_entity.id
_entity.type
_entity.pdbx_description
1 polymer ?
#
loop_
_entity_poly.entity_id
_entity_poly.type
_entity_poly.pdbx_seq_one_letter_code
_entity_poly.pdbx_strand_id
1 'polypeptide(L)'
;MEENNNWNSEELCRIADAMNTYNWALTIIKSKGYKIFLCPDAREEYYGDYWALSPQRTFIGSDPLRLLGIISLWETLGDNWRGQQILQYQDLYGAIESIALPDNAEDFDKLTDEEFDKIVSDYRIFFNRIYKPDILPENVTREDFFKVMDIFHKEDLEEI
;
A
#
# COMPACT_ATOMS: atom_id res chain seq x y z
N MET A 1 20.78 -31.52 -23.19
CA MET A 1 20.88 -31.28 -21.74
C MET A 1 19.64 -30.48 -21.39
N GLU A 2 18.64 -31.16 -20.87
CA GLU A 2 17.39 -30.54 -20.40
C GLU A 2 17.65 -29.96 -19.01
N GLU A 3 17.47 -28.65 -18.85
CA GLU A 3 17.47 -28.01 -17.55
C GLU A 3 16.12 -28.31 -16.87
N ASN A 4 16.14 -29.32 -16.00
CA ASN A 4 15.09 -29.55 -15.00
C ASN A 4 15.16 -28.44 -13.95
N ASN A 5 14.46 -27.33 -14.19
CA ASN A 5 14.18 -26.35 -13.14
C ASN A 5 13.08 -26.90 -12.24
N ASN A 6 13.51 -27.60 -11.21
CA ASN A 6 12.70 -28.05 -10.09
C ASN A 6 12.32 -26.82 -9.25
N TRP A 7 11.21 -26.15 -9.60
CA TRP A 7 10.67 -25.04 -8.80
C TRP A 7 10.11 -25.62 -7.50
N ASN A 8 10.90 -25.49 -6.44
CA ASN A 8 10.46 -25.81 -5.09
C ASN A 8 9.34 -24.83 -4.71
N SER A 9 8.18 -25.37 -4.38
CA SER A 9 6.98 -24.64 -3.96
C SER A 9 7.22 -23.94 -2.63
N GLU A 10 7.43 -22.61 -2.67
CA GLU A 10 7.05 -21.56 -1.71
C GLU A 10 7.94 -20.30 -1.89
N GLU A 11 8.23 -19.91 -3.13
CA GLU A 11 8.86 -18.61 -3.35
C GLU A 11 7.91 -17.49 -2.88
N LEU A 12 8.41 -16.59 -2.03
CA LEU A 12 7.62 -15.47 -1.55
C LEU A 12 7.23 -14.61 -2.76
N CYS A 13 5.94 -14.48 -3.05
CA CYS A 13 5.47 -13.57 -4.09
C CYS A 13 5.51 -12.13 -3.58
N ARG A 14 6.36 -11.29 -4.19
CA ARG A 14 6.40 -9.83 -3.98
C ARG A 14 6.10 -9.12 -5.30
N ILE A 15 5.02 -8.35 -5.31
CA ILE A 15 4.64 -7.49 -6.44
C ILE A 15 4.63 -6.06 -5.92
N ALA A 16 5.23 -5.14 -6.66
CA ALA A 16 5.27 -3.72 -6.36
C ALA A 16 4.72 -2.92 -7.54
N ASP A 17 4.38 -1.66 -7.31
CA ASP A 17 4.07 -0.71 -8.38
C ASP A 17 5.30 -0.57 -9.29
N ALA A 18 5.14 -1.02 -10.53
CA ALA A 18 6.17 -0.97 -11.56
C ALA A 18 5.51 -1.09 -12.94
N MET A 19 6.16 -0.53 -13.96
CA MET A 19 5.60 -0.45 -15.32
C MET A 19 5.23 -1.83 -15.92
N ASN A 20 5.85 -2.93 -15.48
CA ASN A 20 5.51 -4.29 -15.92
C ASN A 20 4.11 -4.75 -15.44
N THR A 21 3.57 -4.14 -14.38
CA THR A 21 2.22 -4.43 -13.87
C THR A 21 1.12 -3.65 -14.61
N TYR A 22 1.46 -2.55 -15.28
CA TYR A 22 0.50 -1.62 -15.88
C TYR A 22 -0.28 -2.24 -17.03
N ASN A 23 0.37 -3.05 -17.87
CA ASN A 23 -0.29 -3.76 -18.95
C ASN A 23 -1.36 -4.73 -18.43
N TRP A 24 -1.10 -5.39 -17.30
CA TRP A 24 -2.08 -6.27 -16.66
C TRP A 24 -3.26 -5.49 -16.11
N ALA A 25 -3.00 -4.33 -15.46
CA ALA A 25 -4.07 -3.46 -14.98
C ALA A 25 -4.99 -3.01 -16.12
N LEU A 26 -4.43 -2.52 -17.24
CA LEU A 26 -5.20 -2.13 -18.42
C LEU A 26 -5.99 -3.30 -19.03
N THR A 27 -5.41 -4.50 -19.05
CA THR A 27 -6.08 -5.71 -19.54
C THR A 27 -7.30 -6.05 -18.69
N ILE A 28 -7.16 -5.98 -17.37
CA ILE A 28 -8.27 -6.21 -16.41
C ILE A 28 -9.36 -5.16 -16.58
N ILE A 29 -8.99 -3.87 -16.71
CA ILE A 29 -9.97 -2.80 -16.93
C ILE A 29 -10.75 -3.03 -18.23
N LYS A 30 -10.08 -3.42 -19.32
CA LYS A 30 -10.75 -3.77 -20.58
C LYS A 30 -11.66 -4.98 -20.44
N SER A 31 -11.25 -6.03 -19.72
CA SER A 31 -12.08 -7.22 -19.52
C SER A 31 -13.33 -6.93 -18.69
N LYS A 32 -13.31 -5.89 -17.85
CA LYS A 32 -14.49 -5.36 -17.15
C LYS A 32 -15.44 -4.55 -18.04
N GLY A 33 -15.11 -4.36 -19.32
CA GLY A 33 -15.97 -3.69 -20.31
C GLY A 33 -15.76 -2.19 -20.45
N TYR A 34 -14.77 -1.61 -19.78
CA TYR A 34 -14.45 -0.20 -19.92
C TYR A 34 -13.66 0.09 -21.21
N LYS A 35 -13.93 1.24 -21.82
CA LYS A 35 -13.06 1.82 -22.85
C LYS A 35 -11.99 2.67 -22.16
N ILE A 36 -10.74 2.52 -22.56
CA ILE A 36 -9.62 3.22 -21.94
C ILE A 36 -9.04 4.25 -22.91
N PHE A 37 -8.72 5.42 -22.38
CA PHE A 37 -8.05 6.52 -23.09
C PHE A 37 -6.91 7.07 -22.23
N LEU A 38 -5.89 7.61 -22.87
CA LEU A 38 -4.91 8.49 -22.22
C LEU A 38 -5.26 9.92 -22.67
N CYS A 39 -5.55 10.80 -21.72
CA CYS A 39 -5.78 12.21 -21.95
C CYS A 39 -4.48 12.96 -21.63
N PRO A 40 -3.74 13.47 -22.63
CA PRO A 40 -2.47 14.13 -22.40
C PRO A 40 -2.64 15.37 -21.52
N ASP A 41 -1.71 15.55 -20.57
CA ASP A 41 -1.58 16.81 -19.83
C ASP A 41 -0.59 17.72 -20.57
N ALA A 42 -0.87 19.02 -20.56
CA ALA A 42 0.03 20.02 -21.14
C ALA A 42 1.22 20.35 -20.22
N ARG A 43 1.18 19.93 -18.95
CA ARG A 43 2.26 20.10 -17.98
C ARG A 43 3.37 19.07 -18.22
N GLU A 44 4.62 19.53 -18.30
CA GLU A 44 5.78 18.67 -18.63
C GLU A 44 6.03 17.53 -17.62
N GLU A 45 5.52 17.66 -16.40
CA GLU A 45 5.74 16.71 -15.31
C GLU A 45 4.89 15.42 -15.43
N TYR A 46 3.87 15.41 -16.30
CA TYR A 46 2.93 14.29 -16.41
C TYR A 46 2.60 13.97 -17.86
N TYR A 47 2.66 12.69 -18.23
CA TYR A 47 2.25 12.21 -19.56
C TYR A 47 0.73 12.42 -19.84
N GLY A 48 -0.06 12.63 -18.80
CA GLY A 48 -1.52 12.68 -18.86
C GLY A 48 -2.18 11.72 -17.89
N ASP A 49 -3.50 11.76 -17.86
CA ASP A 49 -4.32 10.88 -17.04
C ASP A 49 -4.91 9.74 -17.88
N TYR A 50 -5.03 8.56 -17.28
CA TYR A 50 -5.77 7.44 -17.84
C TYR A 50 -7.24 7.54 -17.47
N TRP A 51 -8.11 7.41 -18.48
CA TRP A 51 -9.55 7.51 -18.34
C TRP A 51 -10.19 6.18 -18.71
N ALA A 52 -11.07 5.64 -17.85
CA ALA A 52 -11.90 4.48 -18.13
C ALA A 52 -13.37 4.89 -18.19
N LEU A 53 -14.02 4.60 -19.32
CA LEU A 53 -15.39 4.99 -19.62
C LEU A 53 -16.30 3.78 -19.78
N SER A 54 -17.48 3.84 -19.15
CA SER A 54 -18.66 3.05 -19.48
C SER A 54 -19.81 4.01 -19.83
N PRO A 55 -20.97 3.55 -20.33
CA PRO A 55 -22.05 4.46 -20.73
C PRO A 55 -22.58 5.37 -19.60
N GLN A 56 -22.36 5.00 -18.32
CA GLN A 56 -22.84 5.78 -17.17
C GLN A 56 -21.72 6.28 -16.25
N ARG A 57 -20.47 5.86 -16.44
CA ARG A 57 -19.38 6.12 -15.49
C ARG A 57 -18.09 6.51 -16.19
N THR A 58 -17.35 7.39 -15.53
CA THR A 58 -16.00 7.80 -15.94
C THR A 58 -15.10 7.75 -14.70
N PHE A 59 -13.95 7.11 -14.86
CA PHE A 59 -12.90 7.03 -13.83
C PHE A 59 -11.60 7.58 -14.41
N ILE A 60 -10.81 8.25 -13.57
CA ILE A 60 -9.60 8.96 -13.95
C ILE A 60 -8.50 8.60 -12.94
N GLY A 61 -7.32 8.22 -13.42
CA GLY A 61 -6.15 7.96 -12.58
C GLY A 61 -4.85 8.32 -13.30
N SER A 62 -3.84 8.75 -12.56
CA SER A 62 -2.54 9.18 -13.10
C SER A 62 -1.68 8.03 -13.63
N ASP A 63 -2.02 6.78 -13.29
CA ASP A 63 -1.41 5.57 -13.83
C ASP A 63 -2.45 4.42 -13.88
N PRO A 64 -2.16 3.33 -14.62
CA PRO A 64 -3.09 2.23 -14.76
C PRO A 64 -3.46 1.48 -13.47
N LEU A 65 -2.57 1.38 -12.48
CA LEU A 65 -2.87 0.73 -11.20
C LEU A 65 -3.81 1.59 -10.37
N ARG A 66 -3.57 2.90 -10.28
CA ARG A 66 -4.47 3.85 -9.62
C ARG A 66 -5.84 3.86 -10.26
N LEU A 67 -5.92 3.85 -11.60
CA LEU A 67 -7.19 3.77 -12.31
C LEU A 67 -7.95 2.48 -11.97
N LEU A 68 -7.26 1.33 -11.96
CA LEU A 68 -7.85 0.05 -11.56
C LEU A 68 -8.32 0.08 -10.10
N GLY A 69 -7.56 0.70 -9.20
CA GLY A 69 -7.93 0.90 -7.79
C GLY A 69 -9.23 1.69 -7.66
N ILE A 70 -9.33 2.83 -8.35
CA ILE A 70 -10.54 3.68 -8.34
C ILE A 70 -11.77 2.93 -8.87
N ILE A 71 -11.62 2.20 -9.98
CA ILE A 71 -12.69 1.36 -10.53
C ILE A 71 -13.12 0.32 -9.50
N SER A 72 -12.17 -0.34 -8.84
CA SER A 72 -12.44 -1.40 -7.87
C SER A 72 -13.11 -0.87 -6.60
N LEU A 73 -12.77 0.34 -6.16
CA LEU A 73 -13.45 1.04 -5.08
C LEU A 73 -14.92 1.28 -5.44
N TRP A 74 -15.20 1.82 -6.62
CA TRP A 74 -16.57 2.05 -7.06
C TRP A 74 -17.35 0.75 -7.28
N GLU A 75 -16.75 -0.29 -7.83
CA GLU A 75 -17.41 -1.60 -8.00
C GLU A 75 -17.78 -2.24 -6.66
N THR A 76 -17.02 -1.95 -5.61
CA THR A 76 -17.27 -2.47 -4.26
C THR A 76 -18.31 -1.65 -3.50
N LEU A 77 -18.22 -0.32 -3.59
CA LEU A 77 -19.01 0.61 -2.76
C LEU A 77 -20.21 1.21 -3.51
N GLY A 78 -20.26 1.05 -4.84
CA GLY A 78 -21.24 1.70 -5.71
C GLY A 78 -21.23 3.22 -5.54
N ASP A 79 -22.40 3.84 -5.62
CA ASP A 79 -22.57 5.29 -5.47
C ASP A 79 -22.32 5.79 -4.03
N ASN A 80 -22.18 4.90 -3.06
CA ASN A 80 -21.86 5.23 -1.67
C ASN A 80 -20.36 5.50 -1.43
N TRP A 81 -19.52 5.44 -2.47
CA TRP A 81 -18.08 5.69 -2.33
C TRP A 81 -17.74 7.08 -1.77
N ARG A 82 -18.65 8.07 -1.90
CA ARG A 82 -18.52 9.43 -1.32
C ARG A 82 -19.20 9.59 0.04
N GLY A 83 -19.93 8.59 0.51
CA GLY A 83 -20.91 8.73 1.58
C GLY A 83 -20.27 9.00 2.94
N GLN A 84 -20.89 9.89 3.72
CA GLN A 84 -20.57 10.15 5.13
C GLN A 84 -20.76 8.94 6.07
N GLN A 85 -21.23 7.78 5.57
CA GLN A 85 -21.17 6.52 6.33
C GLN A 85 -19.72 6.05 6.56
N ILE A 86 -18.74 6.66 5.89
CA ILE A 86 -17.31 6.56 6.23
C ILE A 86 -17.02 7.05 7.66
N LEU A 87 -17.89 7.85 8.30
CA LEU A 87 -17.74 8.22 9.71
C LEU A 87 -17.86 7.04 10.69
N GLN A 88 -18.33 5.86 10.24
CA GLN A 88 -18.25 4.61 11.01
C GLN A 88 -16.97 3.81 10.75
N TYR A 89 -16.21 4.16 9.72
CA TYR A 89 -14.91 3.57 9.45
C TYR A 89 -13.85 4.38 10.19
N GLN A 90 -13.02 3.67 10.95
CA GLN A 90 -11.81 4.23 11.53
C GLN A 90 -10.99 4.87 10.40
N ASP A 91 -10.40 6.05 10.65
CA ASP A 91 -9.44 6.67 9.73
C ASP A 91 -8.18 5.80 9.65
N LEU A 92 -8.26 4.76 8.84
CA LEU A 92 -7.22 3.76 8.70
C LEU A 92 -5.98 4.36 8.03
N TYR A 93 -6.16 5.34 7.13
CA TYR A 93 -5.04 6.06 6.53
C TYR A 93 -4.24 6.79 7.60
N GLY A 94 -4.90 7.64 8.39
CA GLY A 94 -4.26 8.40 9.46
C GLY A 94 -3.64 7.49 10.53
N ALA A 95 -4.32 6.39 10.89
CA ALA A 95 -3.79 5.42 11.86
C ALA A 95 -2.54 4.69 11.35
N ILE A 96 -2.50 4.26 10.08
CA ILE A 96 -1.31 3.64 9.49
C ILE A 96 -0.17 4.66 9.41
N GLU A 97 -0.47 5.88 8.95
CA GLU A 97 0.51 6.96 8.80
C GLU A 97 1.12 7.34 10.16
N SER A 98 0.31 7.51 11.21
CA SER A 98 0.82 7.90 12.54
C SER A 98 1.72 6.85 13.18
N ILE A 99 1.52 5.56 12.87
CA ILE A 99 2.40 4.49 13.35
C ILE A 99 3.70 4.47 12.53
N ALA A 100 3.60 4.67 11.22
CA ALA A 100 4.75 4.65 10.31
C ALA A 100 5.66 5.87 10.49
N LEU A 101 5.09 7.01 10.86
CA LEU A 101 5.75 8.31 10.99
C LEU A 101 5.42 8.95 12.36
N PRO A 102 5.88 8.36 13.47
CA PRO A 102 5.64 8.94 14.79
C PRO A 102 6.48 10.21 14.98
N ASP A 103 5.92 11.24 15.62
CA ASP A 103 6.68 12.46 15.94
C ASP A 103 7.57 12.23 17.17
N ASN A 104 7.11 11.40 18.11
CA ASN A 104 7.80 11.04 19.35
C ASN A 104 7.22 9.76 19.98
N ALA A 105 7.87 9.24 21.02
CA ALA A 105 7.39 8.03 21.71
C ALA A 105 6.04 8.19 22.41
N GLU A 106 5.65 9.41 22.82
CA GLU A 106 4.37 9.68 23.49
C GLU A 106 3.17 9.52 22.54
N ASP A 107 3.40 9.48 21.22
CA ASP A 107 2.33 9.14 20.27
C ASP A 107 1.77 7.74 20.49
N PHE A 108 2.57 6.83 21.04
CA PHE A 108 2.14 5.49 21.41
C PHE A 108 1.48 5.43 22.80
N ASP A 109 1.55 6.48 23.61
CA ASP A 109 0.90 6.51 24.94
C ASP A 109 -0.63 6.64 24.82
N LYS A 110 -1.11 7.06 23.65
CA LYS A 110 -2.55 7.09 23.31
C LYS A 110 -3.12 5.68 23.10
N LEU A 111 -2.26 4.68 22.90
CA LEU A 111 -2.63 3.29 22.68
C LEU A 111 -2.69 2.54 24.01
N THR A 112 -3.71 1.71 24.16
CA THR A 112 -3.72 0.68 25.19
C THR A 112 -2.55 -0.30 24.99
N ASP A 113 -2.17 -1.00 26.05
CA ASP A 113 -1.09 -1.99 25.96
C ASP A 113 -1.43 -3.11 24.94
N GLU A 114 -2.70 -3.51 24.83
CA GLU A 114 -3.16 -4.49 23.84
C GLU A 114 -3.00 -3.97 22.40
N GLU A 115 -3.35 -2.70 22.14
CA GLU A 115 -3.17 -2.08 20.83
C GLU A 115 -1.70 -1.94 20.47
N PHE A 116 -0.86 -1.56 21.44
CA PHE A 116 0.58 -1.45 21.25
C PHE A 116 1.22 -2.82 20.97
N ASP A 117 0.89 -3.85 21.75
CA ASP A 117 1.38 -5.22 21.55
C ASP A 117 1.00 -5.76 20.17
N LYS A 118 -0.22 -5.46 19.71
CA LYS A 118 -0.66 -5.82 18.36
C LYS A 118 0.19 -5.15 17.29
N ILE A 119 0.46 -3.85 17.42
CA ILE A 119 1.29 -3.10 16.47
C ILE A 119 2.71 -3.66 16.43
N VAL A 120 3.31 -3.92 17.60
CA VAL A 120 4.64 -4.54 17.70
C VAL A 120 4.67 -5.90 17.00
N SER A 121 3.63 -6.72 17.19
CA SER A 121 3.51 -8.02 16.50
C SER A 121 3.42 -7.85 14.97
N ASP A 122 2.57 -6.95 14.48
CA ASP A 122 2.40 -6.71 13.04
C ASP A 122 3.70 -6.20 12.39
N TYR A 123 4.42 -5.29 13.06
CA TYR A 123 5.70 -4.77 12.57
C TYR A 123 6.83 -5.79 12.67
N ARG A 124 6.82 -6.69 13.66
CA ARG A 124 7.76 -7.81 13.71
C ARG A 124 7.62 -8.71 12.49
N ILE A 125 6.39 -8.97 12.04
CA ILE A 125 6.13 -9.70 10.79
C ILE A 125 6.71 -8.94 9.60
N PHE A 126 6.43 -7.64 9.49
CA PHE A 126 6.94 -6.80 8.40
C PHE A 126 8.48 -6.79 8.34
N PHE A 127 9.14 -6.51 9.47
CA PHE A 127 10.60 -6.44 9.54
C PHE A 127 11.27 -7.77 9.24
N ASN A 128 10.79 -8.87 9.84
CA ASN A 128 11.34 -10.20 9.58
C ASN A 128 11.12 -10.68 8.14
N ARG A 129 10.10 -10.14 7.44
CA ARG A 129 9.78 -10.52 6.06
C ARG A 129 10.61 -9.77 5.02
N ILE A 130 10.91 -8.50 5.28
CA ILE A 130 11.53 -7.61 4.29
C ILE A 130 13.01 -7.35 4.61
N TYR A 131 13.37 -7.36 5.88
CA TYR A 131 14.70 -7.00 6.39
C TYR A 131 15.31 -8.17 7.18
N LYS A 132 16.24 -7.85 8.09
CA LYS A 132 16.89 -8.82 8.96
C LYS A 132 15.93 -9.27 10.09
N PRO A 133 16.02 -10.55 10.50
CA PRO A 133 15.37 -10.98 11.73
C PRO A 133 15.90 -10.17 12.93
N ASP A 134 15.03 -9.95 13.93
CA ASP A 134 15.38 -9.42 15.25
C ASP A 134 15.65 -7.90 15.34
N ILE A 135 15.15 -7.10 14.39
CA ILE A 135 15.17 -5.61 14.49
C ILE A 135 14.43 -5.12 15.76
N LEU A 136 13.34 -5.78 16.13
CA LEU A 136 12.59 -5.47 17.35
C LEU A 136 13.00 -6.44 18.49
N PRO A 137 13.41 -5.94 19.68
CA PRO A 137 13.76 -6.79 20.82
C PRO A 137 12.57 -7.62 21.32
N GLU A 138 12.78 -8.64 22.15
CA GLU A 138 11.67 -9.49 22.64
C GLU A 138 10.65 -8.70 23.49
N ASN A 139 11.12 -7.83 24.38
CA ASN A 139 10.28 -6.99 25.24
C ASN A 139 10.37 -5.53 24.77
N VAL A 140 9.67 -5.20 23.69
CA VAL A 140 9.69 -3.87 23.08
C VAL A 140 8.97 -2.87 23.97
N THR A 141 9.66 -1.81 24.39
CA THR A 141 9.00 -0.64 24.99
C THR A 141 8.53 0.34 23.92
N ARG A 142 7.58 1.25 24.24
CA ARG A 142 7.16 2.33 23.33
C ARG A 142 8.35 3.17 22.83
N GLU A 143 9.32 3.42 23.71
CA GLU A 143 10.57 4.12 23.40
C GLU A 143 11.47 3.31 22.43
N ASP A 144 11.59 1.99 22.63
CA ASP A 144 12.36 1.14 21.72
C ASP A 144 11.70 1.08 20.33
N PHE A 145 10.37 0.96 20.29
CA PHE A 145 9.61 0.96 19.04
C PHE A 145 9.77 2.29 18.31
N PHE A 146 9.64 3.42 19.01
CA PHE A 146 9.86 4.74 18.44
C PHE A 146 11.25 4.87 17.81
N LYS A 147 12.32 4.46 18.52
CA LYS A 147 13.69 4.50 17.97
C LYS A 147 13.83 3.71 16.68
N VAL A 148 13.26 2.52 16.62
CA VAL A 148 13.29 1.69 15.41
C VAL A 148 12.56 2.38 14.26
N MET A 149 11.38 2.96 14.51
CA MET A 149 10.60 3.68 13.50
C MET A 149 11.27 4.99 13.05
N ASP A 150 11.87 5.74 13.97
CA ASP A 150 12.56 7.01 13.69
C ASP A 150 13.82 6.79 12.83
N ILE A 151 14.59 5.74 13.12
CA ILE A 151 15.74 5.32 12.30
C ILE A 151 15.26 4.87 10.93
N PHE A 152 14.22 4.03 10.88
CA PHE A 152 13.66 3.51 9.63
C PHE A 152 13.21 4.63 8.67
N HIS A 153 12.65 5.72 9.21
CA HIS A 153 12.22 6.85 8.40
C HIS A 153 13.38 7.70 7.87
N LYS A 154 14.53 7.71 8.55
CA LYS A 154 15.63 8.65 8.31
C LYS A 154 16.82 8.07 7.53
N GLU A 155 17.00 6.75 7.50
CA GLU A 155 18.16 6.11 6.86
C GLU A 155 17.76 5.03 5.83
N ASP A 156 18.48 4.96 4.71
CA ASP A 156 18.55 3.76 3.87
C ASP A 156 19.23 2.66 4.72
N LEU A 157 18.47 1.63 5.13
CA LEU A 157 18.91 0.52 6.00
C LEU A 157 20.06 -0.36 5.45
N GLU A 158 20.89 0.12 4.52
CA GLU A 158 22.05 -0.63 4.04
C GLU A 158 23.19 -0.74 5.09
N GLU A 159 23.12 0.00 6.21
CA GLU A 159 24.20 0.06 7.22
C GLU A 159 23.87 -0.50 8.63
N ILE A 160 22.71 -1.16 8.84
CA ILE A 160 22.38 -1.87 10.11
C ILE A 160 22.29 -3.38 9.89
#